data_AF-A0A0K9GDF4-F1
#
_entry.id   AF-A0A0K9GDF4-F1
#
_cell.length_a   1.000
_cell.length_b   1.000
_cell.length_c   1.000
_cell.angle_alpha   90.00
_cell.angle_beta   90.00
_cell.angle_gamma   90.00
#
_symmetry.space_group_name_H-M   'P 1'
#
loop_
_entity.id
_entity.type
_entity.pdbx_description
1 polymer ?
#
loop_
_entity_poly.entity_id
_entity_poly.type
_entity_poly.pdbx_seq_one_letter_code
_entity_poly.pdbx_strand_id
1 'polypeptide(L)'
;MPTTIIELGILIFIFIGLNVLALFLTSFKKMLRIISWIILIAGITFYSIRPFLVDLQTKSAIEKLDTHLERVFPEDHWEVTDSDDYRLTNEKKLFVIFENEPNVTYLYNINKQTVTQVDRWTKSEKSL
;
A
#
# COMPACT_ATOMS: atom_id res chain seq x y z
N MET A 1 3.60 0.02 -10.34
CA MET A 1 4.65 -0.96 -9.98
C MET A 1 4.69 -2.08 -11.00
N PRO A 2 5.87 -2.51 -11.47
CA PRO A 2 5.99 -3.57 -12.49
C PRO A 2 5.43 -4.93 -12.04
N THR A 3 5.44 -5.23 -10.74
CA THR A 3 4.97 -6.51 -10.19
C THR A 3 3.46 -6.72 -10.27
N THR A 4 2.65 -5.67 -10.07
CA THR A 4 1.19 -5.77 -10.16
C THR A 4 0.73 -6.09 -11.58
N ILE A 5 1.43 -5.56 -12.59
CA ILE A 5 1.17 -5.83 -14.00
C ILE A 5 1.51 -7.29 -14.33
N ILE A 6 2.63 -7.80 -13.78
CA ILE A 6 3.04 -9.20 -13.94
C ILE A 6 2.02 -10.16 -13.28
N GLU A 7 1.57 -9.85 -12.07
CA GLU A 7 0.58 -10.68 -11.36
C GLU A 7 -0.78 -10.72 -12.08
N LEU A 8 -1.25 -9.57 -12.59
CA LEU A 8 -2.46 -9.51 -13.43
C LEU A 8 -2.26 -10.30 -14.73
N GLY A 9 -1.09 -10.21 -15.36
CA GLY A 9 -0.74 -11.00 -16.54
C GLY A 9 -0.81 -12.50 -16.29
N ILE A 10 -0.31 -12.97 -15.14
CA ILE A 10 -0.38 -14.39 -14.72
C ILE A 10 -1.84 -14.81 -14.51
N LEU A 11 -2.66 -13.99 -13.85
CA LEU A 11 -4.09 -14.26 -13.65
C LEU A 11 -4.84 -14.41 -14.98
N ILE A 12 -4.59 -13.51 -15.93
CA ILE A 12 -5.20 -13.57 -17.26
C ILE A 12 -4.72 -14.82 -18.02
N PHE A 13 -3.43 -15.16 -17.93
CA PHE A 13 -2.89 -16.36 -18.55
C PHE A 13 -3.53 -17.64 -18.01
N ILE A 14 -3.68 -17.75 -16.68
CA ILE A 14 -4.38 -18.88 -16.03
C ILE A 14 -5.85 -18.93 -16.46
N PHE A 15 -6.52 -17.79 -16.54
CA PHE A 15 -7.91 -17.71 -16.99
C PHE A 15 -8.07 -18.22 -18.43
N ILE A 16 -7.21 -17.77 -19.35
CA ILE A 16 -7.22 -18.23 -20.74
C ILE A 16 -6.90 -19.73 -20.80
N GLY A 17 -5.88 -20.19 -20.08
CA GLY A 17 -5.50 -21.61 -20.02
C GLY A 17 -6.62 -22.51 -19.54
N LEU A 18 -7.34 -22.11 -18.48
CA LEU A 18 -8.51 -22.83 -17.97
C LEU A 18 -9.66 -22.87 -19.00
N ASN A 19 -9.91 -21.77 -19.71
CA ASN A 19 -10.95 -21.73 -20.74
C ASN A 19 -10.58 -22.60 -21.94
N VAL A 20 -9.31 -22.60 -22.38
CA VAL A 20 -8.82 -23.48 -23.45
C VAL A 20 -8.93 -24.94 -23.02
N LEU A 21 -8.49 -25.30 -21.81
CA LEU A 21 -8.60 -26.66 -21.27
C LEU A 21 -10.07 -27.12 -21.16
N ALA A 22 -10.97 -26.21 -20.77
CA ALA A 22 -12.39 -26.46 -20.73
C ALA A 22 -12.99 -26.73 -22.13
N LEU A 23 -12.42 -26.23 -23.22
CA LEU A 23 -12.89 -26.57 -24.58
C LEU A 23 -12.64 -28.05 -24.92
N PHE A 24 -11.58 -28.65 -24.36
CA PHE A 24 -11.24 -30.06 -24.59
C PHE A 24 -12.00 -31.05 -23.67
N LEU A 25 -12.48 -30.64 -22.49
CA LEU A 25 -13.18 -31.52 -21.55
C LEU A 25 -14.72 -31.48 -21.68
N THR A 26 -15.33 -32.37 -22.45
CA THR A 26 -16.78 -32.37 -22.77
C THR A 26 -17.73 -32.44 -21.57
N SER A 27 -17.39 -33.18 -20.50
CA SER A 27 -18.32 -33.40 -19.38
C SER A 27 -18.30 -32.30 -18.30
N PHE A 28 -17.24 -31.50 -18.22
CA PHE A 28 -17.05 -30.50 -17.15
C PHE A 28 -16.94 -29.06 -17.65
N LYS A 29 -17.18 -28.79 -18.95
CA LYS A 29 -17.05 -27.46 -19.58
C LYS A 29 -17.71 -26.34 -18.79
N LYS A 30 -18.96 -26.54 -18.38
CA LYS A 30 -19.76 -25.53 -17.67
C LYS A 30 -19.20 -25.24 -16.27
N MET A 31 -18.82 -26.29 -15.54
CA MET A 31 -18.27 -26.17 -14.19
C MET A 31 -16.90 -25.47 -14.21
N LEU A 32 -16.00 -25.87 -15.12
CA LEU A 32 -14.70 -25.21 -15.32
C LEU A 32 -14.85 -23.74 -15.70
N ARG A 33 -15.82 -23.40 -16.57
CA ARG A 33 -16.09 -21.99 -16.92
C ARG A 33 -16.55 -21.18 -15.72
N ILE A 34 -17.47 -21.72 -14.92
CA ILE A 34 -17.97 -21.04 -13.71
C ILE A 34 -16.82 -20.81 -12.72
N ILE A 35 -16.00 -21.84 -12.45
CA ILE A 35 -14.82 -21.72 -11.57
C ILE A 35 -13.85 -20.66 -12.10
N SER A 36 -13.59 -20.64 -13.41
CA SER A 36 -12.71 -19.67 -14.04
C SER A 36 -13.22 -18.23 -13.86
N TRP A 37 -14.53 -18.00 -14.05
CA TRP A 37 -15.15 -16.70 -13.78
C TRP A 37 -15.08 -16.29 -12.31
N ILE A 38 -15.29 -17.23 -11.39
CA ILE A 38 -15.18 -16.98 -9.94
C ILE A 38 -13.76 -16.55 -9.58
N ILE A 39 -12.74 -17.26 -10.08
CA ILE A 39 -11.32 -16.92 -9.83
C ILE A 39 -11.00 -15.53 -10.38
N LEU A 40 -11.50 -15.20 -11.58
CA LEU A 40 -11.26 -13.90 -12.20
C LEU A 40 -11.92 -12.76 -11.41
N ILE A 41 -13.17 -12.92 -11.01
CA ILE A 41 -13.89 -11.93 -10.19
C ILE A 41 -13.23 -11.76 -8.82
N ALA A 42 -12.85 -12.88 -8.17
CA ALA A 42 -12.15 -12.85 -6.88
C ALA A 42 -10.80 -12.13 -7.00
N GLY A 43 -10.02 -12.43 -8.05
CA GLY A 43 -8.76 -11.76 -8.33
C GLY A 43 -8.94 -10.25 -8.51
N ILE A 44 -9.83 -9.83 -9.41
CA ILE A 44 -10.11 -8.39 -9.63
C ILE A 44 -10.55 -7.72 -8.34
N THR A 45 -11.45 -8.34 -7.59
CA THR A 45 -11.96 -7.78 -6.32
C THR A 45 -10.83 -7.61 -5.31
N PHE A 46 -9.97 -8.61 -5.16
CA PHE A 46 -8.81 -8.55 -4.27
C PHE A 46 -7.86 -7.40 -4.65
N TYR A 47 -7.54 -7.25 -5.94
CA TYR A 47 -6.69 -6.16 -6.42
C TYR A 47 -7.33 -4.77 -6.26
N SER A 48 -8.65 -4.65 -6.44
CA SER A 48 -9.37 -3.38 -6.29
C SER A 48 -9.54 -2.95 -4.83
N ILE A 49 -9.73 -3.89 -3.91
CA ILE A 49 -9.89 -3.59 -2.47
C ILE A 49 -8.54 -3.25 -1.81
N ARG A 50 -7.45 -3.88 -2.27
CA ARG A 50 -6.11 -3.66 -1.72
C ARG A 50 -5.69 -2.19 -1.59
N PRO A 51 -5.79 -1.33 -2.64
CA PRO A 51 -5.41 0.09 -2.51
C PRO A 51 -6.29 0.84 -1.50
N PHE A 52 -7.57 0.50 -1.41
CA PHE A 52 -8.48 1.09 -0.44
C PHE A 52 -8.09 0.74 1.01
N LEU A 53 -7.67 -0.50 1.26
CA LEU A 53 -7.16 -0.91 2.57
C LEU A 53 -5.85 -0.21 2.94
N VAL A 54 -4.96 0.03 1.97
CA VAL A 54 -3.70 0.76 2.19
C VAL A 54 -3.99 2.22 2.54
N ASP A 55 -4.93 2.87 1.84
CA ASP A 55 -5.33 4.26 2.12
C ASP A 55 -5.91 4.40 3.53
N LEU A 56 -6.80 3.48 3.93
CA LEU A 56 -7.37 3.48 5.28
C LEU A 56 -6.31 3.28 6.38
N GLN A 57 -5.36 2.37 6.18
CA GLN A 57 -4.25 2.18 7.12
C GLN A 57 -3.36 3.43 7.21
N THR A 58 -3.11 4.08 6.07
CA THR A 58 -2.28 5.28 6.00
C THR A 58 -2.95 6.45 6.72
N LYS A 59 -4.25 6.68 6.49
CA LYS A 59 -5.02 7.71 7.21
C LYS A 59 -5.03 7.49 8.72
N SER A 60 -5.25 6.25 9.17
CA SER A 60 -5.22 5.93 10.60
C SER A 60 -3.83 6.11 11.22
N ALA A 61 -2.76 5.83 10.47
CA ALA A 61 -1.40 6.06 10.92
C ALA A 61 -1.07 7.56 11.04
N ILE A 62 -1.52 8.38 10.07
CA ILE A 62 -1.37 9.84 10.09
C ILE A 62 -2.09 10.43 11.30
N GLU A 63 -3.36 10.07 11.53
CA GLU A 63 -4.14 10.59 12.67
C GLU A 63 -3.47 10.31 14.03
N LYS A 64 -2.88 9.12 14.19
CA LYS A 64 -2.12 8.76 15.40
C LYS A 64 -0.82 9.54 15.53
N LEU A 65 -0.13 9.76 14.42
CA LEU A 65 1.11 10.53 14.37
C LEU A 65 0.82 11.99 14.73
N ASP A 66 -0.20 12.59 14.11
CA ASP A 66 -0.64 13.96 14.39
C ASP A 66 -0.98 14.12 15.88
N THR A 67 -1.80 13.23 16.43
CA THR A 67 -2.15 13.24 17.87
C THR A 67 -0.90 13.14 18.77
N HIS A 68 0.13 12.41 18.34
CA HIS A 68 1.37 12.31 19.10
C HIS A 68 2.20 13.59 19.00
N LEU A 69 2.34 14.14 17.80
CA LEU A 69 3.10 15.36 17.54
C LEU A 69 2.44 16.59 18.17
N GLU A 70 1.12 16.72 18.15
CA GLU A 70 0.38 17.80 18.83
C GLU A 70 0.65 17.82 20.34
N ARG A 71 0.85 16.66 20.96
CA ARG A 71 1.16 16.57 22.40
C ARG A 71 2.61 16.94 22.72
N VAL A 72 3.54 16.64 21.82
CA VAL A 72 4.98 16.83 22.05
C VAL A 72 5.43 18.22 21.58
N PHE A 73 4.85 18.71 20.48
CA PHE A 73 5.18 19.96 19.80
C PHE A 73 3.90 20.77 19.51
N PRO A 74 3.22 21.30 20.55
CA PRO A 74 1.91 21.93 20.40
C PRO A 74 1.90 23.27 19.64
N GLU A 75 3.06 23.91 19.48
CA GLU A 75 3.21 25.20 18.79
C GLU A 75 3.84 25.06 17.41
N ASP A 76 4.22 23.84 17.00
CA ASP A 76 4.81 23.58 15.68
C ASP A 76 3.75 23.04 14.72
N HIS A 77 4.01 23.26 13.44
CA HIS A 77 3.24 22.67 12.34
C HIS A 77 4.15 21.72 11.55
N TRP A 78 3.54 20.69 10.97
CA TRP A 78 4.27 19.68 10.19
C TRP A 78 3.47 19.22 8.98
N GLU A 79 4.20 18.79 7.96
CA GLU A 79 3.67 18.14 6.78
C GLU A 79 4.01 16.64 6.82
N VAL A 80 3.00 15.80 6.64
CA VAL A 80 3.17 14.34 6.60
C VAL A 80 3.09 13.84 5.16
N THR A 81 4.13 13.12 4.71
CA THR A 81 4.18 12.47 3.40
C THR A 81 4.27 10.96 3.56
N ASP A 82 3.55 10.20 2.72
CA ASP A 82 3.63 8.73 2.71
C ASP A 82 5.03 8.28 2.26
N SER A 83 5.59 7.24 2.88
CA SER A 83 6.94 6.75 2.59
C SER A 83 7.05 5.90 1.32
N ASP A 84 6.12 6.05 0.38
CA ASP A 84 5.92 5.19 -0.79
C ASP A 84 5.77 3.69 -0.47
N ASP A 85 5.50 3.33 0.80
CA ASP A 85 5.33 1.92 1.19
C ASP A 85 3.91 1.45 0.89
N TYR A 86 3.81 0.69 -0.19
CA TYR A 86 2.59 0.08 -0.73
C TYR A 86 2.25 -1.27 -0.08
N ARG A 87 3.06 -1.73 0.90
CA ARG A 87 2.83 -3.00 1.57
C ARG A 87 1.80 -2.82 2.69
N LEU A 88 0.75 -3.64 2.65
CA LEU A 88 -0.15 -3.83 3.77
C LEU A 88 0.61 -4.55 4.88
N THR A 89 1.16 -3.79 5.82
CA THR A 89 1.83 -4.32 7.00
C THR A 89 1.23 -3.69 8.26
N ASN A 90 1.50 -4.29 9.43
CA ASN A 90 1.02 -3.74 10.70
C ASN A 90 1.77 -2.46 11.13
N GLU A 91 2.79 -2.07 10.37
CA GLU A 91 3.68 -0.95 10.63
C GLU A 91 3.70 -0.03 9.42
N LYS A 92 3.39 1.25 9.60
CA LYS A 92 3.44 2.22 8.51
C LYS A 92 4.56 3.21 8.79
N LYS A 93 5.38 3.45 7.78
CA LYS A 93 6.42 4.48 7.83
C LYS A 93 5.87 5.75 7.20
N LEU A 94 6.09 6.88 7.86
CA LEU A 94 5.65 8.20 7.40
C LEU A 94 6.82 9.18 7.50
N PHE A 95 6.92 10.05 6.51
CA PHE A 95 7.86 11.17 6.52
C PHE A 95 7.17 12.38 7.13
N VAL A 96 7.88 13.07 8.01
CA VAL A 96 7.42 14.29 8.67
C VAL A 96 8.44 15.39 8.42
N ILE A 97 7.97 16.56 8.00
CA ILE A 97 8.77 17.77 7.85
C ILE A 97 8.15 18.82 8.74
N PHE A 98 8.89 19.34 9.71
CA PHE A 98 8.41 20.43 10.58
C PHE A 98 8.63 21.77 9.88
N GLU A 99 7.69 22.70 10.04
CA GLU A 99 7.80 24.05 9.46
C GLU A 99 9.00 24.83 9.98
N ASN A 100 9.38 24.59 11.24
CA ASN A 100 10.56 25.19 11.86
C ASN A 100 11.88 24.59 11.33
N GLU A 101 11.84 23.37 10.80
CA GLU A 101 13.00 22.67 10.24
C GLU A 101 12.72 22.13 8.82
N PRO A 102 12.45 23.00 7.83
CA PRO A 102 11.97 22.57 6.51
C PRO A 102 13.01 21.79 5.69
N ASN A 103 14.28 21.85 6.10
CA ASN A 103 15.39 21.14 5.48
C ASN A 103 15.61 19.74 6.06
N VAL A 104 14.88 19.36 7.12
CA VAL A 104 15.03 18.07 7.80
C VAL A 104 13.79 17.23 7.55
N THR A 105 14.00 15.99 7.13
CA THR A 105 12.92 15.01 7.01
C THR A 105 13.12 13.94 8.07
N TYR A 106 12.08 13.74 8.88
CA TYR A 106 12.02 12.75 9.94
C TYR A 106 11.24 11.53 9.45
N LEU A 107 11.74 10.33 9.74
CA LEU A 107 11.04 9.09 9.45
C LEU A 107 10.47 8.52 10.75
N TYR A 108 9.15 8.41 10.81
CA TYR A 108 8.43 7.78 11.90
C TYR A 108 7.92 6.41 11.49
N ASN A 109 8.04 5.44 12.38
CA ASN A 109 7.37 4.14 12.30
C ASN A 109 6.16 4.14 13.24
N ILE A 110 4.98 3.90 12.69
CA ILE A 110 3.69 3.88 13.37
C ILE A 110 3.21 2.44 13.39
N ASN A 111 3.18 1.84 14.58
CA ASN A 111 2.55 0.54 14.83
C ASN A 111 1.18 0.79 15.52
N LYS A 112 0.39 -0.28 15.70
CA LYS A 112 -0.92 -0.23 16.38
C LYS A 112 -0.89 0.49 17.73
N GLN A 113 0.21 0.39 18.47
CA GLN A 113 0.33 0.87 19.85
C GLN A 113 1.39 1.96 20.05
N THR A 114 2.32 2.14 19.12
CA THR A 114 3.51 2.98 19.32
C THR A 114 3.82 3.83 18.09
N VAL A 115 4.27 5.05 18.36
CA VAL A 115 4.85 5.97 17.38
C VAL A 115 6.30 6.14 17.77
N THR A 116 7.22 5.81 16.86
CA THR A 116 8.67 5.87 17.12
C THR A 116 9.38 6.53 15.96
N GLN A 117 10.23 7.51 16.24
CA GLN A 117 11.14 8.05 15.24
C GLN A 117 12.25 7.03 14.99
N VAL A 118 12.49 6.68 13.73
CA VAL A 118 13.48 5.66 13.34
C VAL A 118 14.65 6.23 12.56
N ASP A 119 14.48 7.37 11.88
CA ASP A 119 15.56 8.01 11.14
C ASP A 119 15.32 9.53 10.98
N ARG A 120 16.38 10.25 10.59
CA ARG A 120 16.30 11.65 10.13
C ARG A 120 17.42 11.93 9.12
N TRP A 121 17.12 12.70 8.09
CA TRP A 121 18.14 13.23 7.20
C TRP A 121 17.85 14.67 6.83
N THR A 122 18.91 15.41 6.53
CA THR A 122 18.84 16.75 6.00
C THR A 122 18.90 16.69 4.49
N LYS A 123 18.05 17.46 3.80
CA LYS A 123 18.13 17.65 2.36
C LYS A 123 19.47 18.35 2.08
N SER A 124 20.49 17.60 1.66
CA SER A 124 21.77 18.18 1.27
C SER A 124 21.51 19.13 0.12
N GLU A 125 21.83 20.40 0.33
CA GLU A 125 21.88 21.40 -0.73
C GLU A 125 22.82 20.84 -1.81
N LYS A 126 22.30 20.56 -3.00
CA LYS A 126 23.15 20.28 -4.16
C LYS A 126 24.00 21.54 -4.35
N SER A 127 25.29 21.43 -4.06
CA SER A 127 26.28 22.40 -4.49
C SER A 127 26.14 22.57 -6.00
N LEU A 128 25.77 23.78 -6.39
CA LEU A 128 25.74 24.27 -7.77
C LEU A 128 27.14 24.20 -8.42
#